data_AF-A0A3D5PGA9-F1
#
_entry.id   AF-A0A3D5PGA9-F1
#
_cell.length_a   1.000
_cell.length_b   1.000
_cell.length_c   1.000
_cell.angle_alpha   90.00
_cell.angle_beta   90.00
_cell.angle_gamma   90.00
#
_symmetry.space_group_name_H-M   'P 1'
#
loop_
_entity.id
_entity.type
_entity.pdbx_description
1 polymer ?
#
loop_
_entity_poly.entity_id
_entity_poly.type
_entity_poly.pdbx_seq_one_letter_code
_entity_poly.pdbx_strand_id
1 'polypeptide(L)'
;KELHGLNASGRSPTDWSPERFAGLNEMPMHGWESVTVPGAVSAWVSISERFGKLPFEALFEPAISYAQNGFIVSPKIAQLWALGLGILSEQPGFADHFAPNGQTPQAGERFSNPSLAQSLRQIAETRGKAFYEGALAQAIVASSKAHGGAMTLDDLAAHRPDWCGTISK
;
A
#
# COMPACT_ATOMS: atom_id res chain seq x y z
N LYS A 1 13.76 3.57 29.71
CA LYS A 1 12.97 3.48 28.46
C LYS A 1 13.65 4.38 27.45
N GLU A 2 13.93 3.86 26.26
CA GLU A 2 14.58 4.59 25.17
C GLU A 2 13.51 4.96 24.13
N LEU A 3 13.64 6.13 23.51
CA LEU A 3 12.77 6.53 22.42
C LEU A 3 13.41 6.08 21.09
N HIS A 4 12.61 5.49 20.20
CA HIS A 4 13.09 4.98 18.92
C HIS A 4 12.39 5.67 17.76
N GLY A 5 13.13 5.96 16.69
CA GLY A 5 12.58 6.34 15.40
C GLY A 5 12.80 5.22 14.39
N LEU A 6 11.77 4.95 13.59
CA LEU A 6 11.79 4.03 12.46
C LEU A 6 11.36 4.78 11.23
N ASN A 7 12.25 4.88 10.24
CA ASN A 7 11.93 5.38 8.92
C ASN A 7 11.69 4.19 7.99
N ALA A 8 10.44 3.96 7.61
CA ALA A 8 10.07 2.98 6.60
C ALA A 8 9.48 3.66 5.35
N SER A 9 9.92 4.88 5.03
CA SER A 9 9.56 5.53 3.79
C SER A 9 10.20 4.81 2.60
N GLY A 10 9.43 4.70 1.52
CA GLY A 10 9.87 4.13 0.27
C GLY A 10 10.90 4.98 -0.45
N ARG A 11 11.86 4.33 -1.10
CA ARG A 11 12.71 4.99 -2.09
C ARG A 11 11.97 5.09 -3.42
N SER A 12 12.34 6.08 -4.23
CA SER A 12 11.94 6.13 -5.64
C SER A 12 12.45 4.88 -6.37
N PRO A 13 11.73 4.40 -7.40
CA PRO A 13 12.27 3.42 -8.33
C PRO A 13 13.64 3.84 -8.87
N THR A 14 14.53 2.88 -9.09
CA THR A 14 15.90 3.12 -9.57
C THR A 14 15.93 3.71 -10.99
N ASP A 15 14.91 3.40 -11.80
CA ASP A 15 14.75 3.90 -13.17
C ASP A 15 14.17 5.33 -13.25
N TRP A 16 13.92 5.99 -12.12
CA TRP A 16 13.59 7.42 -12.11
C TRP A 16 14.83 8.28 -12.32
N SER A 17 14.79 9.12 -13.36
CA SER A 17 15.81 10.13 -13.67
C SER A 17 15.17 11.47 -14.02
N PRO A 18 15.90 12.60 -13.93
CA PRO A 18 15.40 13.89 -14.38
C PRO A 18 14.88 13.87 -15.83
N GLU A 19 15.54 13.11 -16.71
CA GLU A 19 15.16 12.99 -18.13
C GLU A 19 13.83 12.29 -18.32
N ARG A 20 13.49 11.29 -17.48
CA ARG A 20 12.17 10.63 -17.50
C ARG A 20 11.03 11.62 -17.30
N PHE A 21 11.30 12.66 -16.52
CA PHE A 21 10.35 13.72 -16.20
C PHE A 21 10.62 15.02 -16.98
N ALA A 22 11.51 14.99 -17.97
CA ALA A 22 11.80 16.16 -18.79
C ALA A 22 10.55 16.54 -19.59
N GLY A 23 10.03 17.73 -19.33
CA GLY A 23 8.78 18.24 -19.92
C GLY A 23 7.62 18.34 -18.93
N LEU A 24 7.78 17.85 -17.70
CA LEU A 24 6.85 18.13 -16.61
C LEU A 24 7.31 19.37 -15.83
N ASN A 25 6.35 20.22 -15.45
CA ASN A 25 6.61 21.37 -14.58
C ASN A 25 6.61 20.99 -13.09
N GLU A 26 5.95 19.88 -12.76
CA GLU A 26 5.84 19.31 -11.40
C GLU A 26 5.66 17.79 -11.49
N MET A 27 5.91 17.09 -10.39
CA MET A 27 5.70 15.65 -10.34
C MET A 27 4.20 15.32 -10.46
N PRO A 28 3.82 14.26 -11.21
CA PRO A 28 2.44 13.86 -11.31
C PRO A 28 1.85 13.54 -9.93
N MET A 29 0.62 13.99 -9.69
CA MET A 29 -0.11 13.67 -8.46
C MET A 29 -0.76 12.27 -8.50
N HIS A 30 -1.05 11.75 -9.69
CA HIS A 30 -1.72 10.47 -9.91
C HIS A 30 -0.96 9.63 -10.95
N GLY A 31 -1.29 8.34 -11.02
CA GLY A 31 -0.60 7.37 -11.87
C GLY A 31 0.68 6.83 -11.24
N TRP A 32 1.32 5.88 -11.92
CA TRP A 32 2.48 5.17 -11.35
C TRP A 32 3.72 6.02 -11.11
N GLU A 33 3.85 7.14 -11.81
CA GLU A 33 4.95 8.09 -11.60
C GLU A 33 4.83 8.91 -10.31
N SER A 34 3.77 8.71 -9.52
CA SER A 34 3.65 9.24 -8.16
C SER A 34 3.95 8.20 -7.07
N VAL A 35 4.30 6.96 -7.44
CA VAL A 35 4.42 5.82 -6.53
C VAL A 35 5.88 5.48 -6.22
N THR A 36 6.28 5.63 -4.96
CA THR A 36 7.54 5.11 -4.40
C THR A 36 7.32 3.73 -3.77
N VAL A 37 8.40 3.01 -3.41
CA VAL A 37 8.30 1.66 -2.84
C VAL A 37 7.46 1.67 -1.54
N PRO A 38 6.34 0.93 -1.44
CA PRO A 38 5.53 1.00 -0.23
C PRO A 38 6.23 0.35 0.99
N GLY A 39 6.58 1.15 1.98
CA GLY A 39 7.37 0.66 3.11
C GLY A 39 6.59 0.28 4.38
N ALA A 40 5.27 0.47 4.42
CA ALA A 40 4.45 0.17 5.60
C ALA A 40 4.58 -1.28 6.10
N VAL A 41 4.62 -2.26 5.20
CA VAL A 41 4.76 -3.68 5.57
C VAL A 41 6.08 -3.93 6.30
N SER A 42 7.19 -3.36 5.80
CA SER A 42 8.50 -3.45 6.45
C SER A 42 8.50 -2.81 7.85
N ALA A 43 7.72 -1.75 8.03
CA ALA A 43 7.55 -1.10 9.33
C ALA A 43 6.85 -2.03 10.33
N TRP A 44 5.75 -2.67 9.90
CA TRP A 44 4.99 -3.60 10.75
C TRP A 44 5.85 -4.80 11.17
N VAL A 45 6.61 -5.37 10.23
CA VAL A 45 7.54 -6.47 10.50
C VAL A 45 8.61 -6.03 11.50
N SER A 46 9.29 -4.92 11.24
CA SER A 46 10.38 -4.43 12.11
C SER A 46 9.92 -4.11 13.52
N ILE A 47 8.75 -3.48 13.67
CA ILE A 47 8.18 -3.15 14.99
C ILE A 47 7.76 -4.44 15.72
N SER A 48 7.14 -5.39 15.00
CA SER A 48 6.75 -6.68 15.58
C SER A 48 7.95 -7.51 16.03
N GLU A 49 9.02 -7.57 15.24
CA GLU A 49 10.25 -8.29 15.59
C GLU A 49 10.95 -7.68 16.80
N ARG A 50 11.04 -6.34 16.86
CA ARG A 50 11.76 -5.66 17.93
C ARG A 50 10.98 -5.55 19.23
N PHE A 51 9.66 -5.34 19.15
CA PHE A 51 8.82 -4.99 20.31
C PHE A 51 7.57 -5.85 20.47
N GLY A 52 7.23 -6.68 19.49
CA GLY A 52 6.03 -7.51 19.50
C GLY A 52 6.10 -8.62 20.54
N LYS A 53 4.90 -9.06 20.98
CA LYS A 53 4.73 -10.16 21.93
C LYS A 53 3.78 -11.25 21.44
N LEU A 54 2.95 -10.93 20.45
CA LEU A 54 1.99 -11.84 19.84
C LEU A 54 2.58 -12.42 18.55
N PRO A 55 2.13 -13.61 18.12
CA PRO A 55 2.40 -14.11 16.78
C PRO A 55 2.04 -13.06 15.73
N PHE A 56 2.89 -12.87 14.72
CA PHE A 56 2.71 -11.79 13.73
C PHE A 56 1.40 -11.99 12.95
N GLU A 57 1.09 -13.25 12.63
CA GLU A 57 -0.08 -13.68 11.90
C GLU A 57 -1.38 -13.29 12.63
N ALA A 58 -1.39 -13.45 13.96
CA ALA A 58 -2.54 -13.12 14.80
C ALA A 58 -2.88 -11.62 14.78
N LEU A 59 -1.90 -10.75 14.48
CA LEU A 59 -2.13 -9.29 14.38
C LEU A 59 -2.99 -8.92 13.16
N PHE A 60 -3.07 -9.79 12.14
CA PHE A 60 -3.79 -9.53 10.90
C PHE A 60 -5.22 -10.05 10.92
N GLU A 61 -5.59 -10.93 11.86
CA GLU A 61 -6.91 -11.58 11.90
C GLU A 61 -8.08 -10.57 11.82
N PRO A 62 -8.10 -9.45 12.58
CA PRO A 62 -9.20 -8.50 12.47
C PRO A 62 -9.26 -7.82 11.09
N ALA A 63 -8.10 -7.42 10.54
CA ALA A 63 -8.03 -6.76 9.25
C ALA A 63 -8.45 -7.68 8.11
N ILE A 64 -8.00 -8.95 8.15
CA ILE A 64 -8.41 -9.99 7.21
C ILE A 64 -9.92 -10.22 7.30
N SER A 65 -10.49 -10.30 8.51
CA SER A 65 -11.93 -10.48 8.70
C SER A 65 -12.75 -9.31 8.12
N TYR A 66 -12.35 -8.07 8.37
CA TYR A 66 -13.03 -6.90 7.78
C TYR A 66 -12.89 -6.84 6.26
N ALA A 67 -11.73 -7.18 5.72
CA ALA A 67 -11.55 -7.25 4.27
C ALA A 67 -12.43 -8.36 3.65
N GLN A 68 -12.49 -9.53 4.28
CA GLN A 68 -13.23 -10.69 3.77
C GLN A 68 -14.75 -10.55 3.92
N ASN A 69 -15.22 -10.20 5.12
CA ASN A 69 -16.64 -10.22 5.52
C ASN A 69 -17.30 -8.83 5.44
N GLY A 70 -16.47 -7.80 5.24
CA GLY A 70 -16.88 -6.43 5.10
C GLY A 70 -17.20 -5.71 6.40
N PHE A 71 -17.34 -4.39 6.28
CA PHE A 71 -17.71 -3.47 7.34
C PHE A 71 -18.79 -2.50 6.85
N ILE A 72 -19.49 -1.87 7.79
CA ILE A 72 -20.49 -0.85 7.48
C ILE A 72 -19.78 0.49 7.24
N VAL A 73 -19.98 1.06 6.06
CA VAL A 73 -19.33 2.29 5.65
C VAL A 73 -19.87 3.47 6.44
N SER A 74 -18.97 4.23 7.07
CA SER A 74 -19.35 5.41 7.85
C SER A 74 -19.64 6.61 6.95
N PRO A 75 -20.44 7.60 7.41
CA PRO A 75 -20.78 8.77 6.60
C PRO A 75 -19.57 9.52 6.03
N LYS A 76 -18.49 9.66 6.82
CA LYS A 76 -17.28 10.34 6.36
C LYS A 76 -16.54 9.55 5.28
N ILE A 77 -16.48 8.23 5.41
CA ILE A 77 -15.82 7.37 4.40
C ILE A 77 -16.60 7.38 3.09
N ALA A 78 -17.94 7.30 3.14
CA ALA A 78 -18.78 7.41 1.95
C ALA A 78 -18.53 8.73 1.19
N GLN A 79 -18.45 9.86 1.91
CA GLN A 79 -18.11 11.16 1.31
C GLN A 79 -16.71 11.16 0.66
N LEU A 80 -15.69 10.63 1.35
CA LEU A 80 -14.32 10.60 0.83
C LEU A 80 -14.19 9.67 -0.38
N TRP A 81 -14.89 8.55 -0.40
CA TRP A 81 -14.92 7.66 -1.56
C TRP A 81 -15.62 8.29 -2.75
N ALA A 82 -16.76 8.97 -2.56
CA ALA A 82 -17.44 9.69 -3.65
C ALA A 82 -16.54 10.78 -4.26
N LEU A 83 -15.79 11.53 -3.43
CA LEU A 83 -14.78 12.47 -3.89
C LEU A 83 -13.66 11.76 -4.66
N GLY A 84 -13.16 10.65 -4.12
CA GLY A 84 -12.15 9.82 -4.76
C GLY A 84 -12.58 9.30 -6.13
N LEU A 85 -13.84 8.90 -6.29
CA LEU A 85 -14.37 8.45 -7.58
C LEU A 85 -14.30 9.54 -8.65
N GLY A 86 -14.57 10.80 -8.30
CA GLY A 86 -14.43 11.92 -9.24
C GLY A 86 -13.00 12.22 -9.69
N ILE A 87 -12.00 11.74 -8.94
CA ILE A 87 -10.57 12.04 -9.17
C ILE A 87 -9.82 10.83 -9.75
N LEU A 88 -10.18 9.62 -9.29
CA LEU A 88 -9.41 8.40 -9.48
C LEU A 88 -10.15 7.35 -10.33
N SER A 89 -11.36 7.62 -10.82
CA SER A 89 -12.14 6.66 -11.64
C SER A 89 -11.39 6.18 -12.88
N GLU A 90 -10.57 7.04 -13.49
CA GLU A 90 -9.75 6.71 -14.66
C GLU A 90 -8.45 5.98 -14.30
N GLN A 91 -8.10 5.90 -13.01
CA GLN A 91 -6.92 5.17 -12.58
C GLN A 91 -7.15 3.66 -12.67
N PRO A 92 -6.17 2.89 -13.19
CA PRO A 92 -6.33 1.45 -13.38
C PRO A 92 -6.75 0.71 -12.11
N GLY A 93 -7.84 -0.05 -12.20
CA GLY A 93 -8.37 -0.89 -11.12
C GLY A 93 -9.12 -0.16 -10.00
N PHE A 94 -9.15 1.18 -9.97
CA PHE A 94 -9.84 1.92 -8.91
C PHE A 94 -11.35 1.70 -8.96
N ALA A 95 -11.98 1.98 -10.10
CA ALA A 95 -13.43 1.83 -10.25
C ALA A 95 -13.88 0.36 -10.04
N ASP A 96 -13.11 -0.60 -10.56
CA ASP A 96 -13.41 -2.03 -10.41
C ASP A 96 -13.48 -2.47 -8.94
N HIS A 97 -12.67 -1.86 -8.06
CA HIS A 97 -12.60 -2.25 -6.65
C HIS A 97 -13.49 -1.39 -5.75
N PHE A 98 -13.56 -0.09 -6.00
CA PHE A 98 -14.23 0.86 -5.12
C PHE A 98 -15.61 1.30 -5.64
N ALA A 99 -15.92 1.06 -6.92
CA ALA A 99 -17.19 1.40 -7.55
C ALA A 99 -17.66 0.34 -8.58
N PRO A 100 -17.70 -0.97 -8.25
CA PRO A 100 -17.99 -2.03 -9.21
C PRO A 100 -19.36 -1.93 -9.88
N ASN A 101 -20.30 -1.18 -9.29
CA ASN A 101 -21.64 -0.91 -9.84
C ASN A 101 -21.78 0.51 -10.39
N GLY A 102 -20.65 1.17 -10.73
CA GLY A 102 -20.62 2.56 -11.21
C GLY A 102 -20.73 3.62 -10.11
N GLN A 103 -20.85 3.21 -8.84
CA GLN A 103 -20.91 4.10 -7.68
C GLN A 103 -20.14 3.52 -6.50
N THR A 104 -19.56 4.39 -5.68
CA THR A 104 -18.97 3.98 -4.39
C THR A 104 -20.04 3.65 -3.37
N PRO A 105 -19.76 2.75 -2.40
CA PRO A 105 -20.68 2.44 -1.32
C PRO A 105 -21.17 3.67 -0.55
N GLN A 106 -22.47 3.71 -0.28
CA GLN A 106 -23.12 4.74 0.52
C GLN A 106 -22.94 4.47 2.02
N ALA A 107 -23.18 5.49 2.83
CA ALA A 107 -23.17 5.35 4.29
C ALA A 107 -24.21 4.31 4.73
N GLY A 108 -23.82 3.38 5.61
CA GLY A 108 -24.67 2.29 6.06
C GLY A 108 -24.62 1.04 5.17
N GLU A 109 -24.07 1.12 3.95
CA GLU A 109 -23.85 -0.05 3.12
C GLU A 109 -22.66 -0.86 3.60
N ARG A 110 -22.71 -2.17 3.34
CA ARG A 110 -21.60 -3.08 3.64
C ARG A 110 -20.61 -3.08 2.46
N PHE A 111 -19.35 -2.81 2.73
CA PHE A 111 -18.26 -2.98 1.78
C PHE A 111 -17.32 -4.09 2.22
N SER A 112 -16.92 -4.95 1.29
CA SER A 112 -15.94 -6.03 1.49
C SER A 112 -14.95 -6.05 0.32
N ASN A 113 -13.70 -6.40 0.61
CA ASN A 113 -12.63 -6.53 -0.36
C ASN A 113 -11.87 -7.87 -0.17
N PRO A 114 -12.39 -8.99 -0.72
CA PRO A 114 -11.77 -10.31 -0.58
C PRO A 114 -10.36 -10.42 -1.17
N SER A 115 -10.04 -9.65 -2.23
CA SER A 115 -8.69 -9.64 -2.80
C SER A 115 -7.68 -9.02 -1.83
N LEU A 116 -8.05 -7.94 -1.13
CA LEU A 116 -7.25 -7.38 -0.04
C LEU A 116 -7.08 -8.38 1.12
N ALA A 117 -8.13 -9.14 1.47
CA ALA A 117 -8.03 -10.17 2.50
C ALA A 117 -6.98 -11.23 2.14
N GLN A 118 -6.88 -11.60 0.86
CA GLN A 118 -5.88 -12.53 0.36
C GLN A 118 -4.46 -11.94 0.43
N SER A 119 -4.28 -10.68 0.04
CA SER A 119 -2.98 -10.00 0.16
C SER A 119 -2.53 -9.90 1.63
N LEU A 120 -3.44 -9.57 2.55
CA LEU A 120 -3.15 -9.50 3.98
C LEU A 120 -2.75 -10.87 4.55
N ARG A 121 -3.42 -11.96 4.14
CA ARG A 121 -3.02 -13.34 4.50
C ARG A 121 -1.60 -13.65 4.05
N GLN A 122 -1.28 -13.37 2.78
CA GLN A 122 0.07 -13.60 2.25
C GLN A 122 1.14 -12.77 2.99
N ILE A 123 0.85 -11.52 3.32
CA ILE A 123 1.76 -10.68 4.13
C ILE A 123 1.97 -11.30 5.51
N ALA A 124 0.89 -11.71 6.18
CA ALA A 124 0.94 -12.29 7.52
C ALA A 124 1.77 -13.59 7.53
N GLU A 125 1.43 -14.55 6.67
CA GLU A 125 2.04 -15.88 6.60
C GLU A 125 3.53 -15.83 6.22
N THR A 126 3.93 -14.83 5.43
CA THR A 126 5.32 -14.71 4.93
C THR A 126 6.12 -13.64 5.66
N ARG A 127 5.55 -13.03 6.71
CA ARG A 127 6.13 -11.87 7.42
C ARG A 127 6.61 -10.77 6.46
N GLY A 128 5.76 -10.46 5.48
CA GLY A 128 6.03 -9.43 4.47
C GLY A 128 6.85 -9.87 3.26
N LYS A 129 7.47 -11.06 3.25
CA LYS A 129 8.29 -11.50 2.11
C LYS A 129 7.50 -11.56 0.80
N ALA A 130 6.22 -11.95 0.84
CA ALA A 130 5.36 -11.95 -0.34
C ALA A 130 5.24 -10.56 -0.99
N PHE A 131 5.28 -9.49 -0.19
CA PHE A 131 5.14 -8.10 -0.61
C PHE A 131 6.38 -7.54 -1.30
N TYR A 132 7.57 -7.92 -0.85
CA TYR A 132 8.84 -7.37 -1.35
C TYR A 132 9.55 -8.28 -2.36
N GLU A 133 9.34 -9.59 -2.29
CA GLU A 133 10.10 -10.58 -3.09
C GLU A 133 9.20 -11.66 -3.73
N GLY A 134 7.90 -11.69 -3.42
CA GLY A 134 7.00 -12.78 -3.80
C GLY A 134 5.88 -12.40 -4.77
N ALA A 135 4.77 -13.13 -4.70
CA ALA A 135 3.66 -12.99 -5.64
C ALA A 135 3.03 -11.59 -5.65
N LEU A 136 2.98 -10.90 -4.50
CA LEU A 136 2.46 -9.53 -4.44
C LEU A 136 3.44 -8.54 -5.07
N ALA A 137 4.75 -8.72 -4.87
CA ALA A 137 5.77 -7.92 -5.54
C ALA A 137 5.66 -8.04 -7.07
N GLN A 138 5.48 -9.27 -7.56
CA GLN A 138 5.27 -9.54 -8.99
C GLN A 138 4.01 -8.87 -9.53
N ALA A 139 2.90 -8.92 -8.78
CA ALA A 139 1.65 -8.28 -9.18
C ALA A 139 1.77 -6.74 -9.22
N ILE A 140 2.46 -6.14 -8.25
CA ILE A 140 2.74 -4.70 -8.22
C ILE A 140 3.54 -4.27 -9.44
N VAL A 141 4.66 -4.95 -9.72
CA VAL A 141 5.54 -4.63 -10.85
C VAL A 141 4.85 -4.89 -12.19
N ALA A 142 4.06 -5.95 -12.31
CA ALA A 142 3.28 -6.21 -13.51
C ALA A 142 2.28 -5.08 -13.79
N SER A 143 1.58 -4.61 -12.75
CA SER A 143 0.64 -3.48 -12.89
C SER A 143 1.37 -2.18 -13.19
N SER A 144 2.51 -1.92 -12.54
CA SER A 144 3.36 -0.75 -12.82
C SER A 144 3.76 -0.72 -14.29
N LYS A 145 4.36 -1.81 -14.78
CA LYS A 145 4.80 -1.93 -16.17
C LYS A 145 3.64 -1.80 -17.18
N ALA A 146 2.49 -2.40 -16.90
CA ALA A 146 1.32 -2.33 -17.78
C ALA A 146 0.78 -0.90 -17.96
N HIS A 147 1.06 -0.01 -17.00
CA HIS A 147 0.54 1.35 -16.97
C HIS A 147 1.66 2.41 -16.97
N GLY A 148 2.81 2.06 -17.57
CA GLY A 148 3.90 3.00 -17.85
C GLY A 148 4.80 3.35 -16.67
N GLY A 149 4.64 2.70 -15.52
CA GLY A 149 5.48 2.92 -14.35
C GLY A 149 6.89 2.31 -14.44
N ALA A 150 7.77 2.75 -13.54
CA ALA A 150 9.18 2.39 -13.50
C ALA A 150 9.55 1.39 -12.39
N MET A 151 8.59 0.94 -11.57
CA MET A 151 8.88 0.07 -10.42
C MET A 151 9.37 -1.30 -10.88
N THR A 152 10.51 -1.74 -10.36
CA THR A 152 11.07 -3.08 -10.61
C THR A 152 10.94 -4.00 -9.40
N LEU A 153 11.19 -5.29 -9.61
CA LEU A 153 11.29 -6.24 -8.49
C LEU A 153 12.50 -5.95 -7.61
N ASP A 154 13.60 -5.47 -8.20
CA ASP A 154 14.81 -5.12 -7.46
C ASP A 154 14.58 -3.92 -6.53
N ASP A 155 13.77 -2.94 -6.96
CA ASP A 155 13.38 -1.81 -6.11
C ASP A 155 12.63 -2.27 -4.85
N LEU A 156 11.66 -3.19 -5.02
CA LEU A 156 10.92 -3.77 -3.91
C LEU A 156 11.82 -4.63 -3.01
N ALA A 157 12.67 -5.47 -3.61
CA ALA A 157 13.55 -6.38 -2.89
C ALA A 157 14.68 -5.67 -2.14
N ALA A 158 15.13 -4.51 -2.62
CA ALA A 158 16.16 -3.69 -1.98
C ALA A 158 15.64 -2.85 -0.81
N HIS A 159 14.32 -2.69 -0.66
CA HIS A 159 13.72 -1.87 0.39
C HIS A 159 14.05 -2.38 1.79
N ARG A 160 14.58 -1.51 2.64
CA ARG A 160 14.81 -1.78 4.05
C ARG A 160 14.37 -0.57 4.89
N PRO A 161 13.73 -0.78 6.04
CA PRO A 161 13.44 0.30 6.97
C PRO A 161 14.68 0.63 7.82
N ASP A 162 14.84 1.89 8.17
CA ASP A 162 15.97 2.41 8.92
C ASP A 162 15.56 2.76 10.37
N TRP A 163 16.19 2.12 11.35
CA TRP A 163 16.09 2.55 12.76
C TRP A 163 16.97 3.80 12.98
N CYS A 164 16.44 4.96 12.60
CA CYS A 164 17.19 6.21 12.50
C CYS A 164 17.34 6.98 13.83
N GLY A 165 16.86 6.43 14.95
CA GLY A 165 16.84 7.13 16.23
C GLY A 165 15.92 8.35 16.22
N THR A 166 16.09 9.25 17.17
CA THR A 166 15.29 10.48 17.29
C THR A 166 16.15 11.71 17.22
N ILE A 167 15.60 12.78 16.65
CA ILE A 167 16.25 14.09 16.69
C ILE A 167 16.38 14.53 18.15
N SER A 168 17.61 14.72 18.62
CA SER A 168 17.93 15.37 19.90
C SER A 168 18.27 16.84 19.66
N LYS A 169 17.87 17.71 20.59
CA LYS A 169 18.32 19.11 20.63
C LYS A 169 19.70 19.21 21.23
#